data_AF-A0A955K1F3-F1
#
_entry.id   AF-A0A955K1F3-F1
#
_cell.length_a   1.000
_cell.length_b   1.000
_cell.length_c   1.000
_cell.angle_alpha   90.00
_cell.angle_beta   90.00
_cell.angle_gamma   90.00
#
_symmetry.space_group_name_H-M   'P 1'
#
loop_
_entity.id
_entity.type
_entity.pdbx_description
1 polymer ?
#
loop_
_entity_poly.entity_id
_entity_poly.type
_entity_poly.pdbx_seq_one_letter_code
_entity_poly.pdbx_strand_id
1 'polypeptide(L)'
;MNNLYTTPQIRTSYSQMLASNRMLSKRKISYLSLLIIVSLLTSTYFSVAALKSSGIPNTNSQPKGLNSLIQPKSTSDSPKLSGNVTGTAVSSTNTDPNSRKNCTPTKSYAKPSTPTADSRSNSVNQSQTIISYYKVYGKTPNEISNQIYSCTPVTSNGKKFAASTNYAINWSILYSPVKNSQSHCRVISAGVGLSISKVFPAWEATTNTSASTKNTWNAFIANLKQHENEHQAINQMYATKLLNELNTLAPTNCNTISDVAKVKAQSVIASLDAANIRLDATTDHGATDGAKLY
;
A
#
# COMPACT_ATOMS: atom_id res chain seq x y z
N MET A 1 -20.16 -30.40 15.73
CA MET A 1 -20.66 -29.02 15.51
C MET A 1 -19.72 -28.36 14.51
N ASN A 2 -20.22 -28.03 13.31
CA ASN A 2 -19.45 -27.42 12.23
C ASN A 2 -19.53 -25.90 12.35
N ASN A 3 -18.69 -25.28 13.17
CA ASN A 3 -18.65 -23.82 13.30
C ASN A 3 -17.61 -23.22 12.34
N LEU A 4 -18.08 -22.84 11.15
CA LEU A 4 -17.31 -22.07 10.17
C LEU A 4 -17.33 -20.59 10.58
N TYR A 5 -16.27 -20.10 11.20
CA TYR A 5 -16.06 -18.65 11.34
C TYR A 5 -15.46 -18.10 10.05
N THR A 6 -16.13 -17.12 9.43
CA THR A 6 -15.57 -16.33 8.32
C THR A 6 -15.71 -14.86 8.65
N THR A 7 -14.66 -14.07 8.44
CA THR A 7 -14.77 -12.61 8.45
C THR A 7 -13.91 -12.06 7.31
N PRO A 8 -14.52 -11.74 6.16
CA PRO A 8 -13.82 -11.15 5.04
C PRO A 8 -13.12 -9.85 5.45
N GLN A 9 -11.88 -9.65 5.02
CA GLN A 9 -11.20 -8.35 5.11
C GLN A 9 -10.78 -7.93 3.70
N ILE A 10 -11.57 -7.05 3.09
CA ILE A 10 -11.18 -6.37 1.85
C ILE A 10 -10.27 -5.21 2.25
N ARG A 11 -9.02 -5.21 1.77
CA ARG A 11 -8.06 -4.15 2.07
C ARG A 11 -7.50 -3.56 0.79
N THR A 12 -7.19 -2.28 0.85
CA THR A 12 -6.40 -1.60 -0.19
C THR A 12 -4.95 -1.75 0.25
N SER A 13 -4.01 -2.13 -0.61
CA SER A 13 -2.61 -1.94 -0.25
C SER A 13 -2.42 -0.45 -0.04
N TYR A 14 -1.96 -0.12 1.17
CA TYR A 14 -1.63 1.21 1.64
C TYR A 14 -2.74 2.29 1.71
N SER A 15 -3.84 2.23 0.96
CA SER A 15 -4.55 3.49 0.71
C SER A 15 -5.44 4.05 1.84
N GLN A 16 -5.79 3.26 2.87
CA GLN A 16 -6.80 3.68 3.87
C GLN A 16 -6.47 3.41 5.35
N MET A 17 -5.33 2.82 5.71
CA MET A 17 -5.12 2.34 7.09
C MET A 17 -4.62 3.36 8.12
N LEU A 18 -4.27 4.59 7.71
CA LEU A 18 -3.85 5.62 8.69
C LEU A 18 -5.00 6.18 9.53
N ALA A 19 -6.27 5.88 9.20
CA ALA A 19 -7.42 6.36 9.97
C ALA A 19 -7.65 5.60 11.29
N SER A 20 -7.41 4.28 11.34
CA SER A 20 -7.80 3.46 12.51
C SER A 20 -6.75 3.45 13.63
N ASN A 21 -5.47 3.64 13.33
CA ASN A 21 -4.41 3.60 14.35
C ASN A 21 -4.25 4.91 15.15
N ARG A 22 -4.66 6.06 14.60
CA ARG A 22 -4.68 7.34 15.36
C ARG A 22 -5.76 7.37 16.46
N MET A 23 -6.84 6.59 16.31
CA MET A 23 -7.89 6.49 17.33
C MET A 23 -7.49 5.56 18.48
N LEU A 24 -6.74 4.49 18.21
CA LEU A 24 -6.33 3.51 19.21
C LEU A 24 -5.11 3.96 20.04
N SER A 25 -4.17 4.72 19.46
CA SER A 25 -3.00 5.20 20.22
C SER A 25 -3.36 6.30 21.22
N LYS A 26 -4.32 7.19 20.89
CA LYS A 26 -4.78 8.25 21.80
C LYS A 26 -5.46 7.72 23.06
N ARG A 27 -6.17 6.59 22.97
CA ARG A 27 -6.80 5.96 24.15
C ARG A 27 -5.79 5.23 25.04
N LYS A 28 -4.73 4.62 24.47
CA LYS A 28 -3.72 3.90 25.27
C LYS A 28 -2.74 4.83 26.00
N ILE A 29 -2.41 5.99 25.42
CA ILE A 29 -1.51 6.96 26.05
C ILE A 29 -2.13 7.59 27.30
N SER A 30 -3.46 7.77 27.33
CA SER A 30 -4.15 8.33 28.51
C SER A 30 -4.15 7.43 29.75
N TYR A 31 -3.95 6.12 29.61
CA TYR A 31 -3.91 5.18 30.74
C TYR A 31 -2.48 4.90 31.25
N LEU A 32 -1.45 5.13 30.42
CA LEU A 32 -0.06 4.89 30.81
C LEU A 32 0.54 6.08 31.59
N SER A 33 -0.02 7.29 31.43
CA SER A 33 0.44 8.49 32.14
C SER A 33 -0.03 8.59 33.60
N LEU A 34 -1.05 7.82 34.00
CA LEU A 34 -1.54 7.85 35.39
C LEU A 34 -0.83 6.86 36.33
N LEU A 35 -0.08 5.88 35.80
CA LEU A 35 0.56 4.83 36.60
C LEU A 35 2.05 5.08 36.90
N ILE A 36 2.65 6.14 36.35
CA ILE A 36 4.08 6.47 36.54
C ILE A 36 4.30 7.50 37.67
N ILE A 37 3.24 8.08 38.26
CA ILE A 37 3.36 9.13 39.30
C ILE A 37 3.34 8.58 40.74
N VAL A 38 3.20 7.26 40.97
CA VAL A 38 3.02 6.68 42.34
C VAL A 38 4.17 5.77 42.81
N SER A 39 5.39 5.90 42.29
CA SER A 39 6.50 5.03 42.75
C SER A 39 7.88 5.68 42.78
N LEU A 40 7.97 6.94 43.23
CA LEU A 40 9.23 7.61 43.54
C LEU A 40 9.35 7.97 45.03
N LEU A 41 9.45 6.95 45.89
CA LEU A 41 10.09 7.06 47.21
C LEU A 41 10.59 5.66 47.60
N THR A 42 11.88 5.39 47.41
CA THR A 42 12.79 4.81 48.44
C THR A 42 14.19 4.54 47.88
N SER A 43 15.16 5.10 48.61
CA SER A 43 16.53 4.63 48.86
C SER A 43 17.65 4.90 47.84
N THR A 44 18.49 5.84 48.24
CA THR A 44 19.92 6.03 47.93
C THR A 44 20.76 4.80 48.31
N TYR A 45 21.86 4.54 47.58
CA TYR A 45 23.26 4.42 48.08
C TYR A 45 24.22 3.96 46.95
N PHE A 46 25.23 4.81 46.65
CA PHE A 46 26.63 4.58 46.20
C PHE A 46 26.98 3.43 45.21
N SER A 47 27.72 3.66 44.11
CA SER A 47 29.13 4.11 44.11
C SER A 47 29.61 4.69 42.77
N VAL A 48 30.64 5.54 42.87
CA VAL A 48 31.39 6.20 41.80
C VAL A 48 32.44 5.25 41.22
N ALA A 49 32.53 5.12 39.88
CA ALA A 49 33.73 4.67 39.21
C ALA A 49 33.82 5.16 37.74
N ALA A 50 34.82 6.02 37.52
CA ALA A 50 35.71 6.20 36.36
C ALA A 50 35.14 6.34 34.92
N LEU A 51 35.49 7.50 34.35
CA LEU A 51 35.46 7.84 32.93
C LEU A 51 36.25 6.86 32.06
N LYS A 52 35.71 6.58 30.87
CA LYS A 52 36.49 6.46 29.63
C LYS A 52 35.71 7.04 28.46
N SER A 53 36.26 8.10 27.88
CA SER A 53 35.80 8.75 26.66
C SER A 53 36.13 7.92 25.44
N SER A 54 35.16 7.71 24.56
CA SER A 54 35.40 7.30 23.18
C SER A 54 34.34 7.89 22.26
N GLY A 55 34.73 8.99 21.60
CA GLY A 55 34.38 9.38 20.23
C GLY A 55 32.93 9.25 19.76
N ILE A 56 32.24 10.39 19.71
CA ILE A 56 31.09 10.64 18.83
C ILE A 56 31.65 10.99 17.43
N PRO A 57 31.29 10.27 16.35
CA PRO A 57 31.31 10.84 15.02
C PRO A 57 30.01 11.61 14.81
N ASN A 58 30.15 12.93 14.83
CA ASN A 58 29.19 13.88 14.31
C ASN A 58 29.16 13.73 12.77
N THR A 59 28.08 13.18 12.22
CA THR A 59 27.71 13.41 10.83
C THR A 59 26.39 14.14 10.79
N ASN A 60 26.53 15.45 10.85
CA ASN A 60 25.53 16.42 10.45
C ASN A 60 25.30 16.26 8.94
N SER A 61 24.35 15.41 8.57
CA SER A 61 23.78 15.39 7.22
C SER A 61 22.29 15.70 7.34
N GLN A 62 21.97 16.98 7.12
CA GLN A 62 20.63 17.38 6.73
C GLN A 62 20.12 16.47 5.61
N PRO A 63 18.91 15.88 5.71
CA PRO A 63 18.22 15.46 4.51
C PRO A 63 17.74 16.73 3.80
N LYS A 64 18.49 17.11 2.77
CA LYS A 64 18.00 17.96 1.68
C LYS A 64 16.67 17.37 1.21
N GLY A 65 15.60 18.14 1.31
CA GLY A 65 14.30 17.74 0.81
C GLY A 65 14.37 17.46 -0.69
N LEU A 66 13.67 16.44 -1.15
CA LEU A 66 13.18 16.33 -2.52
C LEU A 66 11.92 15.46 -2.53
N ASN A 67 10.85 16.03 -3.09
CA ASN A 67 9.49 15.52 -3.05
C ASN A 67 9.29 14.35 -4.01
N SER A 68 8.76 13.23 -3.51
CA SER A 68 7.97 12.29 -4.31
C SER A 68 6.49 12.55 -4.06
N LEU A 69 6.05 13.60 -4.75
CA LEU A 69 4.68 13.92 -5.06
C LEU A 69 4.76 14.14 -6.57
N ILE A 70 3.94 13.48 -7.38
CA ILE A 70 3.83 13.88 -8.78
C ILE A 70 3.24 15.30 -8.75
N GLN A 71 4.09 16.31 -8.77
CA GLN A 71 3.72 17.71 -8.88
C GLN A 71 4.46 18.29 -10.07
N PRO A 72 3.75 18.99 -10.98
CA PRO A 72 4.41 19.67 -12.08
C PRO A 72 5.30 20.80 -11.56
N LYS A 73 6.53 20.88 -12.07
CA LYS A 73 7.44 22.02 -11.87
C LYS A 73 6.92 23.21 -12.71
N SER A 74 6.62 24.33 -12.06
CA SER A 74 6.39 25.62 -12.73
C SER A 74 7.74 26.27 -13.06
N THR A 75 7.98 26.60 -14.32
CA THR A 75 9.06 27.51 -14.73
C THR A 75 8.44 28.69 -15.46
N SER A 76 8.33 29.81 -14.76
CA SER A 76 8.14 31.13 -15.34
C SER A 76 9.52 31.68 -15.68
N ASP A 77 9.82 31.82 -16.98
CA ASP A 77 10.81 32.78 -17.46
C ASP A 77 10.33 33.30 -18.81
N SER A 78 10.00 34.58 -18.86
CA SER A 78 9.68 35.32 -20.08
C SER A 78 10.92 36.08 -20.56
N PRO A 79 11.20 36.13 -21.87
CA PRO A 79 11.94 37.24 -22.46
C PRO A 79 10.98 38.36 -22.85
N LYS A 80 11.30 39.59 -22.45
CA LYS A 80 10.70 40.83 -22.95
C LYS A 80 10.90 40.95 -24.46
N LEU A 81 9.83 41.29 -25.19
CA LEU A 81 9.94 42.11 -26.40
C LEU A 81 8.82 43.16 -26.44
N SER A 82 9.26 44.37 -26.77
CA SER A 82 8.52 45.62 -26.94
C SER A 82 7.66 45.59 -28.20
N GLY A 83 6.49 46.24 -28.17
CA GLY A 83 5.69 46.52 -29.36
C GLY A 83 4.31 47.08 -29.02
N ASN A 84 4.10 48.35 -29.34
CA ASN A 84 2.83 49.07 -29.18
C ASN A 84 2.23 49.28 -30.58
N VAL A 85 1.11 48.65 -30.94
CA VAL A 85 0.27 49.02 -32.10
C VAL A 85 -1.20 48.74 -31.82
N THR A 86 -2.00 49.75 -32.11
CA THR A 86 -3.46 49.93 -32.13
C THR A 86 -4.26 48.92 -32.96
N GLY A 87 -5.43 48.51 -32.42
CA GLY A 87 -6.73 48.58 -33.12
C GLY A 87 -7.11 47.58 -34.22
N THR A 88 -8.09 46.73 -33.87
CA THR A 88 -9.22 46.24 -34.69
C THR A 88 -9.13 44.89 -35.43
N ALA A 89 -10.16 44.09 -35.16
CA ALA A 89 -10.76 42.98 -35.92
C ALA A 89 -10.14 41.56 -35.87
N VAL A 90 -10.94 40.68 -35.27
CA VAL A 90 -11.13 39.23 -35.54
C VAL A 90 -9.89 38.35 -35.42
N SER A 91 -9.84 37.55 -34.35
CA SER A 91 -9.20 36.25 -34.46
C SER A 91 -9.80 35.25 -33.48
N SER A 92 -10.33 34.19 -34.08
CA SER A 92 -10.71 32.92 -33.49
C SER A 92 -9.85 32.54 -32.29
N THR A 93 -10.47 32.36 -31.13
CA THR A 93 -9.87 31.57 -30.05
C THR A 93 -9.75 30.14 -30.55
N ASN A 94 -8.57 29.83 -31.08
CA ASN A 94 -8.10 28.48 -31.40
C ASN A 94 -8.22 27.61 -30.15
N THR A 95 -9.34 26.89 -30.02
CA THR A 95 -9.39 25.70 -29.19
C THR A 95 -8.58 24.63 -29.92
N ASP A 96 -7.35 24.37 -29.47
CA ASP A 96 -6.61 23.18 -29.91
C ASP A 96 -7.50 21.94 -29.66
N PRO A 97 -7.94 21.22 -30.71
CA PRO A 97 -8.79 20.06 -30.56
C PRO A 97 -8.10 18.89 -29.82
N ASN A 98 -6.80 18.97 -29.52
CA ASN A 98 -6.08 18.00 -28.67
C ASN A 98 -6.09 18.32 -27.17
N SER A 99 -6.54 19.50 -26.73
CA SER A 99 -6.53 19.89 -25.31
C SER A 99 -7.54 19.15 -24.42
N ARG A 100 -8.40 18.28 -24.98
CA ARG A 100 -9.39 17.49 -24.24
C ARG A 100 -9.44 16.01 -24.64
N LYS A 101 -8.29 15.33 -24.76
CA LYS A 101 -8.34 13.86 -24.71
C LYS A 101 -8.58 13.41 -23.27
N ASN A 102 -9.87 13.31 -22.93
CA ASN A 102 -10.39 12.74 -21.69
C ASN A 102 -9.71 11.39 -21.43
N CYS A 103 -8.83 11.36 -20.43
CA CYS A 103 -8.36 10.09 -19.91
C CYS A 103 -9.54 9.29 -19.37
N THR A 104 -9.54 8.00 -19.64
CA THR A 104 -10.37 7.02 -18.93
C THR A 104 -9.47 6.46 -17.85
N PRO A 105 -9.89 6.56 -16.59
CA PRO A 105 -11.01 5.76 -16.17
C PRO A 105 -12.10 6.64 -15.55
N THR A 106 -13.36 6.25 -15.78
CA THR A 106 -14.41 6.46 -14.79
C THR A 106 -13.90 5.97 -13.43
N LYS A 107 -14.29 6.63 -12.32
CA LYS A 107 -13.76 6.47 -10.95
C LYS A 107 -13.80 5.04 -10.33
N SER A 108 -13.96 3.97 -11.11
CA SER A 108 -14.06 2.58 -10.67
C SER A 108 -13.06 1.69 -11.43
N TYR A 109 -11.95 1.32 -10.78
CA TYR A 109 -11.22 0.10 -11.14
C TYR A 109 -11.70 -1.05 -10.24
N ALA A 110 -11.56 -2.29 -10.71
CA ALA A 110 -12.05 -3.45 -9.98
C ALA A 110 -11.30 -3.62 -8.65
N LYS A 111 -12.03 -3.55 -7.54
CA LYS A 111 -11.52 -3.95 -6.23
C LYS A 111 -11.51 -5.49 -6.15
N PRO A 112 -10.59 -6.09 -5.36
CA PRO A 112 -10.64 -7.53 -5.16
C PRO A 112 -11.95 -7.91 -4.47
N SER A 113 -12.63 -8.93 -4.98
CA SER A 113 -13.80 -9.52 -4.32
C SER A 113 -13.39 -10.27 -3.06
N THR A 114 -14.34 -10.53 -2.17
CA THR A 114 -14.12 -11.42 -1.03
C THR A 114 -13.77 -12.82 -1.53
N PRO A 115 -12.60 -13.39 -1.18
CA PRO A 115 -12.27 -14.76 -1.57
C PRO A 115 -12.99 -15.79 -0.68
N THR A 116 -13.23 -16.97 -1.24
CA THR A 116 -13.70 -18.14 -0.50
C THR A 116 -12.55 -18.76 0.29
N ALA A 117 -12.83 -19.21 1.52
CA ALA A 117 -11.88 -19.94 2.35
C ALA A 117 -12.52 -21.26 2.81
N ASP A 118 -12.19 -22.37 2.16
CA ASP A 118 -12.64 -23.71 2.57
C ASP A 118 -11.64 -24.32 3.55
N SER A 119 -12.02 -24.45 4.82
CA SER A 119 -11.14 -25.04 5.83
C SER A 119 -10.83 -26.50 5.58
N ARG A 120 -11.62 -27.20 4.77
CA ARG A 120 -11.41 -28.62 4.45
C ARG A 120 -10.29 -28.84 3.45
N SER A 121 -9.95 -27.84 2.63
CA SER A 121 -8.88 -27.96 1.64
C SER A 121 -7.48 -27.90 2.27
N ASN A 122 -7.39 -27.41 3.52
CA ASN A 122 -6.13 -27.17 4.22
C ASN A 122 -5.09 -26.40 3.38
N SER A 123 -5.54 -25.37 2.65
CA SER A 123 -4.75 -24.71 1.62
C SER A 123 -4.99 -23.20 1.53
N VAL A 124 -4.10 -22.53 0.80
CA VAL A 124 -4.35 -21.19 0.27
C VAL A 124 -5.03 -21.33 -1.09
N ASN A 125 -6.20 -20.73 -1.26
CA ASN A 125 -6.93 -20.66 -2.52
C ASN A 125 -6.85 -19.22 -3.04
N GLN A 126 -6.06 -19.00 -4.08
CA GLN A 126 -5.96 -17.69 -4.73
C GLN A 126 -6.88 -17.62 -5.96
N SER A 127 -7.73 -16.60 -6.04
CA SER A 127 -8.46 -16.27 -7.27
C SER A 127 -7.53 -15.65 -8.31
N GLN A 128 -7.90 -15.75 -9.59
CA GLN A 128 -7.17 -15.08 -10.67
C GLN A 128 -6.98 -13.58 -10.37
N THR A 129 -5.76 -13.09 -10.54
CA THR A 129 -5.47 -11.65 -10.36
C THR A 129 -6.20 -10.84 -11.42
N ILE A 130 -7.02 -9.87 -10.98
CA ILE A 130 -7.73 -8.96 -11.86
C ILE A 130 -6.81 -7.80 -12.23
N ILE A 131 -6.62 -7.51 -13.52
CA ILE A 131 -5.81 -6.37 -13.96
C ILE A 131 -6.70 -5.37 -14.70
N SER A 132 -6.73 -4.14 -14.19
CA SER A 132 -7.40 -3.00 -14.81
C SER A 132 -6.39 -2.04 -15.42
N TYR A 133 -6.80 -1.31 -16.44
CA TYR A 133 -5.98 -0.28 -17.07
C TYR A 133 -6.75 1.02 -17.18
N TYR A 134 -6.01 2.12 -17.13
CA TYR A 134 -6.55 3.44 -17.39
C TYR A 134 -5.71 4.16 -18.43
N LYS A 135 -6.37 4.72 -19.44
CA LYS A 135 -5.75 5.27 -20.64
C LYS A 135 -5.06 6.59 -20.34
N VAL A 136 -3.79 6.66 -20.74
CA VAL A 136 -2.98 7.86 -20.68
C VAL A 136 -2.46 8.31 -22.04
N TYR A 137 -2.24 9.61 -22.21
CA TYR A 137 -1.87 10.27 -23.47
C TYR A 137 -0.71 11.23 -23.25
N GLY A 138 0.04 11.50 -24.30
CA GLY A 138 1.16 12.46 -24.29
C GLY A 138 2.21 12.14 -25.35
N LYS A 139 2.91 13.15 -25.82
CA LYS A 139 4.03 13.07 -26.77
C LYS A 139 5.39 13.09 -26.10
N THR A 140 5.47 13.61 -24.87
CA THR A 140 6.70 13.68 -24.06
C THR A 140 6.51 12.96 -22.73
N PRO A 141 7.60 12.52 -22.06
CA PRO A 141 7.48 11.89 -20.74
C PRO A 141 6.80 12.78 -19.68
N ASN A 142 7.03 14.11 -19.75
CA ASN A 142 6.38 15.06 -18.85
C ASN A 142 4.87 15.16 -19.09
N GLU A 143 4.43 15.20 -20.35
CA GLU A 143 3.00 15.18 -20.69
C GLU A 143 2.34 13.89 -20.18
N ILE A 144 2.98 12.73 -20.38
CA ILE A 144 2.46 11.44 -19.91
C ILE A 144 2.35 11.42 -18.39
N SER A 145 3.36 11.93 -17.68
CA SER A 145 3.37 11.99 -16.21
C SER A 145 2.26 12.91 -15.67
N ASN A 146 2.08 14.09 -16.27
CA ASN A 146 1.00 15.00 -15.92
C ASN A 146 -0.38 14.38 -16.17
N GLN A 147 -0.49 13.57 -17.22
CA GLN A 147 -1.71 12.87 -17.55
C GLN A 147 -2.01 11.76 -16.53
N ILE A 148 -1.01 10.94 -16.17
CA ILE A 148 -1.11 9.98 -15.06
C ILE A 148 -1.57 10.68 -13.77
N TYR A 149 -0.95 11.80 -13.39
CA TYR A 149 -1.33 12.52 -12.18
C TYR A 149 -2.76 13.05 -12.23
N SER A 150 -3.19 13.55 -13.38
CA SER A 150 -4.54 14.09 -13.52
C SER A 150 -5.60 12.98 -13.45
N CYS A 151 -5.27 11.80 -13.98
CA CYS A 151 -6.24 10.79 -14.36
C CYS A 151 -6.23 9.52 -13.52
N THR A 152 -5.19 9.31 -12.71
CA THR A 152 -5.09 8.09 -11.92
C THR A 152 -6.30 7.96 -10.98
N PRO A 153 -6.93 6.76 -10.93
CA PRO A 153 -7.95 6.47 -9.94
C PRO A 153 -7.34 6.10 -8.58
N VAL A 154 -6.01 5.93 -8.52
CA VAL A 154 -5.30 5.51 -7.31
C VAL A 154 -5.01 6.73 -6.46
N THR A 155 -5.78 6.87 -5.39
CA THR A 155 -5.64 7.96 -4.43
C THR A 155 -5.57 7.43 -3.01
N SER A 156 -4.65 7.98 -2.21
CA SER A 156 -4.53 7.68 -0.78
C SER A 156 -4.11 8.93 -0.01
N ASN A 157 -4.86 9.26 1.06
CA ASN A 157 -4.54 10.39 1.93
C ASN A 157 -4.28 11.70 1.15
N GLY A 158 -5.05 11.93 0.08
CA GLY A 158 -4.88 13.09 -0.81
C GLY A 158 -3.71 13.00 -1.80
N LYS A 159 -2.86 11.98 -1.71
CA LYS A 159 -1.80 11.68 -2.70
C LYS A 159 -2.34 10.82 -3.83
N LYS A 160 -1.67 10.90 -4.98
CA LYS A 160 -2.01 10.18 -6.21
C LYS A 160 -0.83 9.32 -6.64
N PHE A 161 -1.10 8.11 -7.13
CA PHE A 161 -0.08 7.14 -7.52
C PHE A 161 -0.36 6.59 -8.92
N ALA A 162 0.67 6.13 -9.62
CA ALA A 162 0.49 5.61 -10.98
C ALA A 162 -0.23 4.25 -11.01
N ALA A 163 0.05 3.37 -10.04
CA ALA A 163 -0.53 2.03 -9.98
C ALA A 163 -0.85 1.65 -8.53
N SER A 164 -1.51 0.51 -8.37
CA SER A 164 -1.75 -0.11 -7.06
C SER A 164 -2.11 -1.59 -7.21
N THR A 165 -1.63 -2.41 -6.28
CA THR A 165 -1.96 -3.82 -6.11
C THR A 165 -2.76 -4.04 -4.83
N ASN A 166 -4.06 -4.25 -4.94
CA ASN A 166 -4.98 -4.43 -3.83
C ASN A 166 -5.22 -5.91 -3.53
N TYR A 167 -5.59 -6.23 -2.29
CA TYR A 167 -5.88 -7.61 -1.91
C TYR A 167 -7.10 -7.72 -0.98
N ALA A 168 -7.82 -8.82 -1.09
CA ALA A 168 -8.79 -9.24 -0.09
C ALA A 168 -8.37 -10.60 0.44
N ILE A 169 -8.48 -10.78 1.75
CA ILE A 169 -8.16 -12.04 2.40
C ILE A 169 -9.34 -12.50 3.25
N ASN A 170 -9.61 -13.80 3.22
CA ASN A 170 -10.60 -14.45 4.06
C ASN A 170 -9.99 -15.75 4.59
N TRP A 171 -10.50 -16.25 5.69
CA TRP A 171 -9.99 -17.48 6.29
C TRP A 171 -11.10 -18.19 7.06
N SER A 172 -10.91 -19.48 7.27
CA SER A 172 -11.77 -20.32 8.09
C SER A 172 -10.95 -21.41 8.77
N ILE A 173 -11.46 -21.95 9.88
CA ILE A 173 -10.85 -23.08 10.59
C ILE A 173 -11.86 -24.19 10.78
N LEU A 174 -11.39 -25.43 10.80
CA LEU A 174 -12.08 -26.58 11.33
C LEU A 174 -11.33 -27.02 12.60
N TYR A 175 -12.04 -27.30 13.68
CA TYR A 175 -11.44 -27.68 14.95
C TYR A 175 -12.25 -28.79 15.64
N SER A 176 -11.60 -29.52 16.54
CA SER A 176 -12.26 -30.56 17.33
C SER A 176 -11.64 -30.72 18.72
N PRO A 177 -12.37 -31.32 19.67
CA PRO A 177 -11.84 -31.60 21.00
C PRO A 177 -10.55 -32.43 20.97
N VAL A 178 -9.66 -32.20 21.93
CA VAL A 178 -8.48 -33.04 22.14
C VAL A 178 -8.86 -34.35 22.85
N LYS A 179 -8.13 -35.44 22.59
CA LYS A 179 -8.51 -36.80 23.03
C LYS A 179 -8.80 -36.92 24.53
N ASN A 180 -8.14 -36.12 25.36
CA ASN A 180 -8.23 -36.19 26.83
C ASN A 180 -8.91 -34.97 27.47
N SER A 181 -9.55 -34.09 26.68
CA SER A 181 -10.27 -32.93 27.20
C SER A 181 -11.37 -32.51 26.23
N GLN A 182 -12.62 -32.60 26.68
CA GLN A 182 -13.77 -32.10 25.93
C GLN A 182 -13.90 -30.57 25.99
N SER A 183 -13.20 -29.92 26.94
CA SER A 183 -13.20 -28.46 27.06
C SER A 183 -12.17 -27.78 26.17
N HIS A 184 -11.12 -28.50 25.73
CA HIS A 184 -10.08 -27.95 24.86
C HIS A 184 -10.19 -28.49 23.44
N CYS A 185 -10.11 -27.58 22.46
CA CYS A 185 -10.13 -27.88 21.05
C CYS A 185 -8.78 -27.56 20.42
N ARG A 186 -8.44 -28.31 19.36
CA ARG A 186 -7.32 -28.01 18.46
C ARG A 186 -7.84 -27.78 17.05
N VAL A 187 -7.13 -26.97 16.27
CA VAL A 187 -7.38 -26.86 14.83
C VAL A 187 -7.02 -28.18 14.14
N ILE A 188 -7.92 -28.65 13.28
CA ILE A 188 -7.75 -29.83 12.43
C ILE A 188 -7.26 -29.43 11.05
N SER A 189 -7.80 -28.33 10.53
CA SER A 189 -7.39 -27.75 9.26
C SER A 189 -7.84 -26.29 9.18
N ALA A 190 -7.17 -25.51 8.33
CA ALA A 190 -7.50 -24.12 8.06
C ALA A 190 -7.56 -23.86 6.56
N GLY A 191 -8.38 -22.90 6.14
CA GLY A 191 -8.49 -22.47 4.75
C GLY A 191 -8.18 -20.99 4.68
N VAL A 192 -7.42 -20.56 3.68
CA VAL A 192 -7.16 -19.14 3.42
C VAL A 192 -7.52 -18.83 1.98
N GLY A 193 -8.37 -17.83 1.78
CA GLY A 193 -8.71 -17.29 0.48
C GLY A 193 -7.95 -15.99 0.22
N LEU A 194 -7.40 -15.81 -0.98
CA LEU A 194 -6.73 -14.58 -1.42
C LEU A 194 -7.26 -14.13 -2.78
N SER A 195 -7.71 -12.88 -2.88
CA SER A 195 -8.01 -12.23 -4.16
C SER A 195 -7.14 -10.99 -4.33
N ILE A 196 -6.61 -10.77 -5.53
CA ILE A 196 -5.72 -9.64 -5.85
C ILE A 196 -6.27 -8.89 -7.05
N SER A 197 -6.22 -7.56 -7.01
CA SER A 197 -6.43 -6.73 -8.19
C SER A 197 -5.32 -5.70 -8.39
N LYS A 198 -5.01 -5.38 -9.64
CA LYS A 198 -4.01 -4.38 -10.02
C LYS A 198 -4.62 -3.35 -10.95
N VAL A 199 -4.13 -2.12 -10.88
CA VAL A 199 -4.48 -1.07 -11.83
C VAL A 199 -3.22 -0.38 -12.35
N PHE A 200 -3.11 -0.20 -13.66
CA PHE A 200 -1.95 0.40 -14.33
C PHE A 200 -2.35 1.49 -15.33
N PRO A 201 -1.48 2.48 -15.59
CA PRO A 201 -1.66 3.35 -16.73
C PRO A 201 -1.37 2.58 -18.02
N ALA A 202 -2.15 2.85 -19.05
CA ALA A 202 -1.97 2.32 -20.41
C ALA A 202 -1.80 3.48 -21.37
N TRP A 203 -0.56 3.75 -21.78
CA TRP A 203 -0.27 4.85 -22.67
C TRP A 203 -0.57 4.50 -24.14
N GLU A 204 -1.34 5.36 -24.79
CA GLU A 204 -1.61 5.29 -26.23
C GLU A 204 -0.69 6.30 -26.94
N ALA A 205 0.40 5.80 -27.52
CA ALA A 205 1.31 6.61 -28.30
C ALA A 205 0.61 7.18 -29.56
N THR A 206 0.94 8.41 -29.91
CA THR A 206 0.49 9.02 -31.17
C THR A 206 1.48 8.75 -32.30
N THR A 207 1.07 8.89 -33.56
CA THR A 207 1.93 8.64 -34.74
C THR A 207 3.23 9.42 -34.72
N ASN A 208 3.26 10.59 -34.06
CA ASN A 208 4.43 11.48 -34.01
C ASN A 208 5.23 11.38 -32.70
N THR A 209 4.98 10.37 -31.87
CA THR A 209 5.72 10.17 -30.62
C THR A 209 7.15 9.68 -30.91
N SER A 210 8.15 10.35 -30.32
CA SER A 210 9.57 10.01 -30.52
C SER A 210 9.94 8.63 -29.98
N ALA A 211 10.97 7.99 -30.56
CA ALA A 211 11.49 6.71 -30.09
C ALA A 211 12.01 6.80 -28.65
N SER A 212 12.65 7.92 -28.28
CA SER A 212 13.09 8.19 -26.91
C SER A 212 11.92 8.14 -25.91
N THR A 213 10.79 8.80 -26.21
CA THR A 213 9.62 8.76 -25.34
C THR A 213 9.05 7.34 -25.19
N LYS A 214 9.03 6.55 -26.28
CA LYS A 214 8.60 5.14 -26.23
C LYS A 214 9.51 4.31 -25.31
N ASN A 215 10.81 4.51 -25.40
CA ASN A 215 11.79 3.80 -24.55
C ASN A 215 11.62 4.18 -23.07
N THR A 216 11.46 5.47 -22.77
CA THR A 216 11.20 5.94 -21.41
C THR A 216 9.91 5.34 -20.84
N TRP A 217 8.82 5.33 -21.63
CA TRP A 217 7.57 4.68 -21.20
C TRP A 217 7.75 3.19 -20.94
N ASN A 218 8.43 2.47 -21.83
CA ASN A 218 8.63 1.03 -21.69
C ASN A 218 9.44 0.68 -20.43
N ALA A 219 10.48 1.44 -20.13
CA ALA A 219 11.26 1.29 -18.89
C ALA A 219 10.38 1.58 -17.66
N PHE A 220 9.66 2.71 -17.68
CA PHE A 220 8.75 3.10 -16.61
C PHE A 220 7.71 2.02 -16.30
N ILE A 221 6.96 1.56 -17.31
CA ILE A 221 5.86 0.63 -17.09
C ILE A 221 6.36 -0.78 -16.70
N ALA A 222 7.55 -1.17 -17.14
CA ALA A 222 8.17 -2.42 -16.74
C ALA A 222 8.55 -2.40 -15.25
N ASN A 223 9.25 -1.35 -14.80
CA ASN A 223 9.63 -1.19 -13.39
C ASN A 223 8.41 -0.99 -12.48
N LEU A 224 7.40 -0.23 -12.94
CA LEU A 224 6.15 -0.08 -12.19
C LEU A 224 5.43 -1.43 -12.03
N LYS A 225 5.34 -2.24 -13.09
CA LYS A 225 4.78 -3.60 -13.00
C LYS A 225 5.55 -4.49 -12.04
N GLN A 226 6.88 -4.35 -12.00
CA GLN A 226 7.72 -5.09 -11.08
C GLN A 226 7.43 -4.72 -9.62
N HIS A 227 7.37 -3.42 -9.28
CA HIS A 227 6.98 -2.94 -7.94
C HIS A 227 5.60 -3.51 -7.52
N GLU A 228 4.63 -3.47 -8.42
CA GLU A 228 3.29 -4.04 -8.18
C GLU A 228 3.29 -5.58 -8.09
N ASN A 229 4.26 -6.27 -8.69
CA ASN A 229 4.44 -7.72 -8.51
C ASN A 229 5.02 -8.06 -7.15
N GLU A 230 5.86 -7.21 -6.58
CA GLU A 230 6.42 -7.39 -5.24
C GLU A 230 5.33 -7.26 -4.16
N HIS A 231 4.42 -6.30 -4.28
CA HIS A 231 3.21 -6.25 -3.45
C HIS A 231 2.39 -7.54 -3.52
N GLN A 232 2.18 -8.08 -4.73
CA GLN A 232 1.48 -9.36 -4.91
C GLN A 232 2.23 -10.51 -4.21
N ALA A 233 3.55 -10.58 -4.36
CA ALA A 233 4.37 -11.61 -3.73
C ALA A 233 4.29 -11.54 -2.19
N ILE A 234 4.31 -10.33 -1.61
CA ILE A 234 4.07 -10.12 -0.18
C ILE A 234 2.69 -10.68 0.22
N ASN A 235 1.64 -10.33 -0.52
CA ASN A 235 0.29 -10.78 -0.20
C ASN A 235 0.15 -12.32 -0.24
N GLN A 236 0.79 -12.96 -1.22
CA GLN A 236 0.83 -14.42 -1.35
C GLN A 236 1.60 -15.09 -0.20
N MET A 237 2.79 -14.57 0.10
CA MET A 237 3.63 -15.04 1.21
C MET A 237 2.87 -14.98 2.54
N TYR A 238 2.19 -13.87 2.81
CA TYR A 238 1.44 -13.72 4.06
C TYR A 238 0.14 -14.51 4.12
N ALA A 239 -0.49 -14.83 2.98
CA ALA A 239 -1.60 -15.79 2.95
C ALA A 239 -1.13 -17.19 3.36
N THR A 240 0.03 -17.63 2.87
CA THR A 240 0.66 -18.88 3.31
C THR A 240 1.06 -18.84 4.78
N LYS A 241 1.62 -17.71 5.25
CA LYS A 241 1.93 -17.52 6.67
C LYS A 241 0.67 -17.63 7.53
N LEU A 242 -0.44 -17.01 7.12
CA LEU A 242 -1.70 -17.08 7.83
C LEU A 242 -2.21 -18.52 7.95
N LEU A 243 -2.16 -19.29 6.86
CA LEU A 243 -2.54 -20.71 6.87
C LEU A 243 -1.72 -21.49 7.91
N ASN A 244 -0.40 -21.31 7.91
CA ASN A 244 0.50 -22.02 8.83
C ASN A 244 0.24 -21.63 10.29
N GLU A 245 0.06 -20.34 10.58
CA GLU A 245 -0.22 -19.84 11.93
C GLU A 245 -1.58 -20.31 12.46
N LEU A 246 -2.60 -20.44 11.58
CA LEU A 246 -3.90 -20.99 11.98
C LEU A 246 -3.82 -22.49 12.25
N ASN A 247 -3.09 -23.24 11.42
CA ASN A 247 -2.90 -24.68 11.60
C ASN A 247 -2.06 -25.04 12.85
N THR A 248 -1.23 -24.12 13.33
CA THR A 248 -0.33 -24.34 14.47
C THR A 248 -0.83 -23.69 15.77
N LEU A 249 -2.09 -23.24 15.81
CA LEU A 249 -2.70 -22.73 17.04
C LEU A 249 -2.65 -23.79 18.14
N ALA A 250 -2.13 -23.37 19.30
CA ALA A 250 -2.14 -24.20 20.49
C ALA A 250 -3.59 -24.56 20.88
N PRO A 251 -3.83 -25.77 21.39
CA PRO A 251 -5.14 -26.12 21.89
C PRO A 251 -5.60 -25.14 22.98
N THR A 252 -6.85 -24.70 22.87
CA THR A 252 -7.46 -23.74 23.81
C THR A 252 -8.90 -24.14 24.07
N ASN A 253 -9.62 -23.41 24.92
CA ASN A 253 -11.02 -23.70 25.20
C ASN A 253 -11.84 -23.71 23.88
N CYS A 254 -12.67 -24.74 23.70
CA CYS A 254 -13.50 -24.90 22.50
C CYS A 254 -14.43 -23.70 22.25
N ASN A 255 -14.82 -22.99 23.30
CA ASN A 255 -15.66 -21.79 23.22
C ASN A 255 -14.88 -20.55 22.76
N THR A 256 -13.55 -20.55 22.86
CA THR A 256 -12.70 -19.37 22.56
C THR A 256 -11.75 -19.58 21.37
N ILE A 257 -11.63 -20.79 20.83
CA ILE A 257 -10.68 -21.09 19.75
C ILE A 257 -10.90 -20.23 18.48
N SER A 258 -12.15 -19.91 18.14
CA SER A 258 -12.45 -19.01 17.02
C SER A 258 -11.97 -17.58 17.27
N ASP A 259 -12.07 -17.08 18.51
CA ASP A 259 -11.57 -15.76 18.88
C ASP A 259 -10.04 -15.72 18.91
N VAL A 260 -9.40 -16.79 19.41
CA VAL A 260 -7.94 -16.94 19.36
C VAL A 260 -7.44 -16.94 17.91
N ALA A 261 -8.10 -17.70 17.04
CA ALA A 261 -7.79 -17.72 15.61
C ALA A 261 -7.99 -16.35 14.95
N LYS A 262 -9.05 -15.63 15.32
CA LYS A 262 -9.30 -14.26 14.84
C LYS A 262 -8.21 -13.29 15.25
N VAL A 263 -7.80 -13.31 16.51
CA VAL A 263 -6.69 -12.45 17.00
C VAL A 263 -5.40 -12.78 16.26
N LYS A 264 -5.10 -14.08 16.07
CA LYS A 264 -3.92 -14.50 15.29
C LYS A 264 -4.00 -14.00 13.85
N ALA A 265 -5.13 -14.20 13.18
CA ALA A 265 -5.33 -13.76 11.81
C ALA A 265 -5.17 -12.24 11.66
N GLN A 266 -5.76 -11.47 12.57
CA GLN A 266 -5.61 -10.01 12.60
C GLN A 266 -4.15 -9.58 12.75
N SER A 267 -3.38 -10.26 13.59
CA SER A 267 -1.95 -9.99 13.77
C SER A 267 -1.13 -10.27 12.50
N VAL A 268 -1.42 -11.36 11.79
CA VAL A 268 -0.74 -11.71 10.53
C VAL A 268 -1.11 -10.71 9.43
N ILE A 269 -2.39 -10.34 9.33
CA ILE A 269 -2.87 -9.34 8.36
C ILE A 269 -2.25 -7.97 8.64
N ALA A 270 -2.16 -7.54 9.90
CA ALA A 270 -1.47 -6.30 10.25
C ALA A 270 0.02 -6.31 9.87
N SER A 271 0.67 -7.48 9.93
CA SER A 271 2.06 -7.64 9.50
C SER A 271 2.19 -7.61 7.97
N LEU A 272 1.23 -8.20 7.25
CA LEU A 272 1.11 -8.09 5.79
C LEU A 272 0.99 -6.61 5.39
N ASP A 273 0.12 -5.87 6.07
CA ASP A 273 -0.10 -4.44 5.85
C ASP A 273 1.19 -3.66 6.07
N ALA A 274 1.88 -3.93 7.19
CA ALA A 274 3.17 -3.30 7.51
C ALA A 274 4.27 -3.64 6.49
N ALA A 275 4.26 -4.85 5.91
CA ALA A 275 5.24 -5.26 4.90
C ALA A 275 5.02 -4.55 3.55
N ASN A 276 3.77 -4.47 3.09
CA ASN A 276 3.40 -3.65 1.94
C ASN A 276 3.77 -2.18 2.21
N ILE A 277 3.54 -1.71 3.44
CA ILE A 277 3.87 -0.35 3.82
C ILE A 277 5.37 -0.06 3.71
N ARG A 278 6.16 -1.02 4.19
CA ARG A 278 7.61 -0.92 4.15
C ARG A 278 8.11 -0.90 2.71
N LEU A 279 7.58 -1.78 1.84
CA LEU A 279 7.98 -1.84 0.44
C LEU A 279 7.85 -0.45 -0.23
N ASP A 280 6.65 0.13 -0.15
CA ASP A 280 6.38 1.47 -0.66
C ASP A 280 7.33 2.54 -0.10
N ALA A 281 7.59 2.51 1.21
CA ALA A 281 8.46 3.48 1.86
C ALA A 281 9.93 3.32 1.45
N THR A 282 10.40 2.09 1.26
CA THR A 282 11.80 1.81 0.90
C THR A 282 12.09 2.03 -0.57
N THR A 283 11.10 1.81 -1.44
CA THR A 283 11.27 1.95 -2.89
C THR A 283 10.80 3.31 -3.42
N ASP A 284 10.32 4.19 -2.53
CA ASP A 284 9.61 5.41 -2.89
C ASP A 284 8.49 5.12 -3.91
N HIS A 285 7.63 4.17 -3.57
CA HIS A 285 6.56 3.67 -4.44
C HIS A 285 7.07 3.18 -5.81
N GLY A 286 8.22 2.50 -5.81
CA GLY A 286 8.90 1.96 -7.00
C GLY A 286 9.80 2.94 -7.73
N ALA A 287 9.86 4.20 -7.30
CA ALA A 287 10.65 5.23 -7.96
C ALA A 287 12.17 4.98 -7.84
N THR A 288 12.66 4.40 -6.74
CA THR A 288 14.08 4.01 -6.60
C THR A 288 14.45 2.86 -7.53
N ASP A 289 13.47 2.04 -7.93
CA ASP A 289 13.64 0.86 -8.78
C ASP A 289 13.44 1.21 -10.27
N GLY A 290 13.39 2.50 -10.59
CA GLY A 290 13.33 3.00 -11.95
C GLY A 290 11.91 3.15 -12.51
N ALA A 291 10.86 3.10 -11.69
CA ALA A 291 9.50 3.47 -12.10
C ALA A 291 9.35 5.01 -12.22
N LYS A 292 10.17 5.63 -13.09
CA LYS A 292 10.21 7.08 -13.32
C LYS A 292 10.04 7.41 -14.80
N LEU A 293 9.35 8.52 -15.08
CA LEU A 293 9.21 9.08 -16.42
C LEU A 293 10.22 10.21 -16.69
N TYR A 294 10.92 10.72 -15.67
CA TYR A 294 11.94 11.77 -15.77
C TYR A 294 12.89 11.73 -14.58
#